data_AF-A0A1Y1Z2Y4-F1
#
_entry.id   AF-A0A1Y1Z2Y4-F1
#
_cell.length_a   1.000
_cell.length_b   1.000
_cell.length_c   1.000
_cell.angle_alpha   90.00
_cell.angle_beta   90.00
_cell.angle_gamma   90.00
#
_symmetry.space_group_name_H-M   'P 1'
#
loop_
_entity.id
_entity.type
_entity.pdbx_description
1 polymer ?
#
loop_
_entity_poly.entity_id
_entity_poly.type
_entity_poly.pdbx_seq_one_letter_code
_entity_poly.pdbx_strand_id
1 'polypeptide(L)'
;SSQDLFNRLIVNNTVSKEFQYIRDVSGNAGTYDSLWLKAFPIFGTTDANLTCGRGSFPVHNAATIETATIVAGSSVGFMVSPPFFEGDAQQPIYHDGPGQVFLSRLSAELSDLNSYDGRGDFFKIAYAGP
;
A
#
# COMPACT_ATOMS: atom_id res chain seq x y z
N SER A 1 16.69 12.41 -4.03
CA SER A 1 16.23 11.42 -3.03
C SER A 1 15.39 10.41 -3.76
N SER A 2 15.46 9.15 -3.38
CA SER A 2 14.48 8.14 -3.79
C SER A 2 13.20 8.35 -3.00
N GLN A 3 12.06 8.04 -3.59
CA GLN A 3 10.79 8.01 -2.90
C GLN A 3 10.08 6.76 -3.39
N ASP A 4 9.55 5.98 -2.47
CA ASP A 4 9.05 4.64 -2.75
C ASP A 4 7.54 4.57 -2.52
N LEU A 5 6.84 3.89 -3.42
CA LEU A 5 5.41 3.63 -3.32
C LEU A 5 5.13 2.15 -3.53
N PHE A 6 4.32 1.55 -2.65
CA PHE A 6 3.84 0.17 -2.81
C PHE A 6 2.43 0.21 -3.43
N ASN A 7 2.33 0.09 -4.74
CA ASN A 7 1.07 0.20 -5.50
C ASN A 7 0.67 -1.10 -6.21
N ARG A 8 1.43 -2.18 -6.05
CA ARG A 8 1.18 -3.48 -6.70
C ARG A 8 1.37 -4.62 -5.72
N LEU A 9 0.44 -5.56 -5.75
CA LEU A 9 0.51 -6.81 -5.01
C LEU A 9 1.25 -7.86 -5.84
N ILE A 10 2.05 -8.69 -5.19
CA ILE A 10 2.67 -9.87 -5.76
C ILE A 10 2.07 -11.10 -5.06
N VAL A 11 1.54 -12.05 -5.82
CA VAL A 11 1.07 -13.33 -5.29
C VAL A 11 1.69 -14.44 -6.12
N ASN A 12 2.41 -15.37 -5.48
CA ASN A 12 3.09 -16.48 -6.14
C ASN A 12 3.89 -16.02 -7.40
N ASN A 13 4.70 -14.98 -7.23
CA ASN A 13 5.52 -14.35 -8.28
C ASN A 13 4.75 -13.67 -9.44
N THR A 14 3.44 -13.54 -9.35
CA THR A 14 2.63 -12.76 -10.31
C THR A 14 2.41 -11.36 -9.79
N VAL A 15 2.84 -10.35 -10.55
CA VAL A 15 2.66 -8.93 -10.22
C VAL A 15 1.29 -8.46 -10.72
N SER A 16 0.51 -7.79 -9.86
CA SER A 16 -0.78 -7.20 -10.23
C SER A 16 -0.63 -5.94 -11.09
N LYS A 17 -1.75 -5.48 -11.67
CA LYS A 17 -1.82 -4.11 -12.19
C LYS A 17 -1.69 -3.11 -11.03
N GLU A 18 -1.27 -1.90 -11.36
CA GLU A 18 -1.21 -0.78 -10.42
C GLU A 18 -2.59 -0.54 -9.81
N PHE A 19 -2.62 -0.42 -8.48
CA PHE A 19 -3.81 -0.20 -7.66
C PHE A 19 -4.95 -1.22 -7.86
N GLN A 20 -4.69 -2.37 -8.50
CA GLN A 20 -5.70 -3.41 -8.68
C GLN A 20 -6.19 -3.97 -7.35
N TYR A 21 -5.26 -4.24 -6.43
CA TYR A 21 -5.54 -4.79 -5.09
C TYR A 21 -5.06 -3.88 -3.96
N ILE A 22 -4.65 -2.65 -4.30
CA ILE A 22 -4.07 -1.69 -3.37
C ILE A 22 -4.94 -0.44 -3.38
N ARG A 23 -5.23 0.11 -2.19
CA ARG A 23 -5.91 1.40 -2.07
C ARG A 23 -5.04 2.47 -2.69
N ASP A 24 -5.62 3.25 -3.60
CA ASP A 24 -4.93 4.41 -4.11
C ASP A 24 -4.86 5.49 -3.01
N VAL A 25 -3.70 6.14 -2.92
CA VAL A 25 -3.38 7.16 -1.91
C VAL A 25 -3.21 8.52 -2.58
N SER A 26 -3.50 9.60 -1.87
CA SER A 26 -3.24 10.94 -2.37
C SER A 26 -1.76 11.32 -2.23
N GLY A 27 -1.30 12.17 -3.14
CA GLY A 27 -0.02 12.82 -3.01
C GLY A 27 0.01 13.82 -1.85
N ASN A 28 1.21 14.29 -1.49
CA ASN A 28 1.37 15.33 -0.45
C ASN A 28 0.65 16.66 -0.76
N ALA A 29 0.27 16.90 -2.01
CA ALA A 29 -0.58 18.01 -2.45
C ALA A 29 -2.10 17.71 -2.38
N GLY A 30 -2.49 16.50 -1.97
CA GLY A 30 -3.89 16.06 -1.88
C GLY A 30 -4.51 15.57 -3.20
N THR A 31 -3.75 15.51 -4.30
CA THR A 31 -4.21 15.01 -5.61
C THR A 31 -3.85 13.54 -5.83
N TYR A 32 -4.52 12.87 -6.77
CA TYR A 32 -4.29 11.46 -7.08
C TYR A 32 -3.55 11.22 -8.40
N ASP A 33 -3.22 12.28 -9.14
CA ASP A 33 -2.77 12.16 -10.54
C ASP A 33 -1.26 11.85 -10.68
N SER A 34 -0.49 11.94 -9.59
CA SER A 34 0.97 11.84 -9.64
C SER A 34 1.52 10.77 -8.70
N LEU A 35 2.10 9.72 -9.27
CA LEU A 35 2.84 8.70 -8.50
C LEU A 35 3.99 9.29 -7.69
N TRP A 36 4.67 10.31 -8.25
CA TRP A 36 5.74 11.03 -7.55
C TRP A 36 5.25 11.68 -6.26
N LEU A 37 4.13 12.42 -6.31
CA LEU A 37 3.60 13.10 -5.13
C LEU A 37 3.10 12.09 -4.07
N LYS A 38 2.67 10.89 -4.48
CA LYS A 38 2.24 9.79 -3.59
C LYS A 38 3.41 9.18 -2.81
N ALA A 39 4.61 9.20 -3.38
CA ALA A 39 5.80 8.56 -2.81
C ALA A 39 6.47 9.38 -1.68
N PHE A 40 5.99 10.61 -1.40
CA PHE A 40 6.49 11.40 -0.27
C PHE A 40 6.08 10.78 1.08
N PRO A 41 7.02 10.62 2.02
CA PRO A 41 6.77 9.94 3.29
C PRO A 41 5.76 10.69 4.16
N ILE A 42 5.19 9.95 5.10
CA ILE A 42 4.38 10.47 6.20
C ILE A 42 5.29 10.58 7.42
N PHE A 43 5.25 11.72 8.11
CA PHE A 43 6.06 11.97 9.29
C PHE A 43 5.18 12.04 10.55
N GLY A 44 5.71 11.55 11.67
CA GLY A 44 5.03 11.58 12.96
C GLY A 44 4.22 10.33 13.25
N THR A 45 4.32 9.84 14.49
CA THR A 45 3.69 8.59 14.93
C THR A 45 2.19 8.74 15.24
N THR A 46 1.67 9.96 15.24
CA THR A 46 0.26 10.28 15.53
C THR A 46 -0.47 10.78 14.29
N ASP A 47 0.15 10.73 13.10
CA ASP A 47 -0.50 11.12 11.85
C ASP A 47 -1.62 10.11 11.54
N ALA A 48 -2.83 10.61 11.24
CA ALA A 48 -3.98 9.79 10.92
C ALA A 48 -3.79 8.93 9.65
N ASN A 49 -2.86 9.32 8.77
CA ASN A 49 -2.54 8.61 7.54
C ASN A 49 -1.55 7.45 7.75
N LEU A 50 -1.03 7.24 8.96
CA LEU A 50 -0.01 6.21 9.23
C LEU A 50 -0.50 4.79 8.97
N THR A 51 -1.81 4.53 9.11
CA THR A 51 -2.37 3.18 9.02
C THR A 51 -2.42 2.62 7.60
N CYS A 52 -2.88 3.42 6.63
CA CYS A 52 -3.09 2.95 5.25
C CYS A 52 -2.58 3.93 4.17
N GLY A 53 -1.87 4.99 4.56
CA GLY A 53 -1.38 6.01 3.65
C GLY A 53 -2.29 7.23 3.54
N ARG A 54 -1.81 8.26 2.85
CA ARG A 54 -2.49 9.56 2.76
C ARG A 54 -3.77 9.44 1.93
N GLY A 55 -4.90 9.93 2.46
CA GLY A 55 -6.16 9.94 1.73
C GLY A 55 -6.70 8.54 1.39
N SER A 56 -6.21 7.47 2.01
CA SER A 56 -6.62 6.10 1.71
C SER A 56 -8.08 5.78 2.10
N PHE A 57 -8.72 6.66 2.88
CA PHE A 57 -10.10 6.53 3.29
C PHE A 57 -10.83 7.90 3.27
N PRO A 58 -12.07 8.00 2.74
CA PRO A 58 -12.80 6.95 2.00
C PRO A 58 -12.01 6.45 0.78
N VAL A 59 -12.19 5.19 0.40
CA VAL A 59 -11.35 4.54 -0.64
C VAL A 59 -11.55 5.24 -1.99
N HIS A 60 -10.52 5.94 -2.47
CA HIS A 60 -10.60 6.76 -3.70
C HIS A 60 -10.93 5.92 -4.94
N ASN A 61 -10.26 4.78 -5.09
CA ASN A 61 -10.44 3.85 -6.20
C ASN A 61 -11.52 2.78 -5.93
N ALA A 62 -12.53 3.07 -5.10
CA ALA A 62 -13.56 2.07 -4.71
C ALA A 62 -14.30 1.43 -5.90
N ALA A 63 -14.41 2.14 -7.03
CA ALA A 63 -15.07 1.63 -8.24
C ALA A 63 -14.22 0.64 -9.04
N THR A 64 -12.90 0.60 -8.82
CA THR A 64 -11.95 -0.18 -9.63
C THR A 64 -11.06 -1.11 -8.81
N ILE A 65 -10.95 -0.89 -7.49
CA ILE A 65 -10.20 -1.78 -6.60
C ILE A 65 -10.89 -3.14 -6.50
N GLU A 66 -10.09 -4.18 -6.60
CA GLU A 66 -10.49 -5.57 -6.45
C GLU A 66 -10.02 -6.12 -5.09
N THR A 67 -10.60 -7.23 -4.67
CA THR A 67 -10.13 -7.99 -3.50
C THR A 67 -9.41 -9.26 -3.96
N ALA A 68 -8.13 -9.40 -3.59
CA ALA A 68 -7.36 -10.60 -3.90
C ALA A 68 -7.80 -11.77 -3.01
N THR A 69 -8.14 -12.91 -3.62
CA THR A 69 -8.36 -14.17 -2.89
C THR A 69 -7.02 -14.92 -2.81
N ILE A 70 -6.50 -15.10 -1.59
CA ILE A 70 -5.19 -15.69 -1.35
C ILE A 70 -5.33 -16.84 -0.35
N VAL A 71 -4.85 -18.02 -0.71
CA VAL A 71 -4.83 -19.18 0.18
C VAL A 71 -3.82 -18.93 1.30
N ALA A 72 -4.22 -19.15 2.56
CA ALA A 72 -3.32 -19.04 3.70
C ALA A 72 -2.05 -19.88 3.50
N GLY A 73 -0.89 -19.32 3.85
CA GLY A 73 0.42 -19.93 3.61
C GLY A 73 1.01 -19.67 2.23
N SER A 74 0.28 -19.01 1.31
CA SER A 74 0.86 -18.54 0.04
C SER A 74 1.90 -17.45 0.26
N SER A 75 2.86 -17.36 -0.64
CA SER A 75 3.83 -16.25 -0.66
C SER A 75 3.20 -15.01 -1.28
N VAL A 76 3.24 -13.91 -0.54
CA VAL A 76 2.78 -12.59 -0.97
C VAL A 76 3.90 -11.58 -0.80
N GLY A 77 3.88 -10.54 -1.62
CA GLY A 77 4.79 -9.41 -1.51
C GLY A 77 4.16 -8.17 -2.10
N PHE A 78 4.91 -7.07 -2.01
CA PHE A 78 4.55 -5.82 -2.67
C PHE A 78 5.68 -5.44 -3.59
N MET A 79 5.33 -5.02 -4.80
CA MET A 79 6.29 -4.37 -5.67
C MET A 79 6.34 -2.90 -5.26
N VAL A 80 7.53 -2.45 -4.89
CA VAL A 80 7.83 -1.01 -4.89
C VAL A 80 7.73 -0.57 -6.34
N SER A 81 7.07 0.54 -6.63
CA SER A 81 7.23 1.24 -7.90
C SER A 81 8.14 2.45 -7.63
N PRO A 82 9.17 2.64 -8.46
CA PRO A 82 9.01 3.70 -9.44
C PRO A 82 9.43 3.29 -10.85
N PRO A 83 8.83 3.96 -11.84
CA PRO A 83 9.60 5.06 -12.39
C PRO A 83 8.83 6.39 -12.47
N PHE A 84 9.56 7.52 -12.46
CA PHE A 84 8.95 8.86 -12.54
C PHE A 84 8.25 9.06 -13.89
N PHE A 85 8.63 8.26 -14.88
CA PHE A 85 8.10 8.21 -16.24
C PHE A 85 7.96 6.76 -16.72
N GLU A 86 7.07 6.54 -17.69
CA GLU A 86 6.92 5.22 -18.32
C GLU A 86 8.24 4.77 -18.98
N GLY A 87 8.75 3.59 -18.59
CA GLY A 87 9.94 2.97 -19.18
C GLY A 87 11.22 3.02 -18.35
N ASP A 88 11.29 3.74 -17.21
CA ASP A 88 12.52 3.66 -16.40
C ASP A 88 12.67 2.29 -15.70
N ALA A 89 13.91 1.99 -15.34
CA ALA A 89 14.23 0.78 -14.60
C ALA A 89 13.65 0.85 -13.18
N GLN A 90 13.04 -0.24 -12.75
CA GLN A 90 12.54 -0.42 -11.40
C GLN A 90 13.65 -0.19 -10.37
N GLN A 91 13.46 0.77 -9.47
CA GLN A 91 14.42 1.07 -8.41
C GLN A 91 14.18 0.17 -7.18
N PRO A 92 15.24 -0.23 -6.45
CA PRO A 92 15.11 -0.84 -5.13
C PRO A 92 14.69 0.20 -4.08
N ILE A 93 14.19 -0.27 -2.92
CA ILE A 93 14.07 0.58 -1.73
C ILE A 93 15.48 1.06 -1.38
N TYR A 94 15.71 2.36 -1.50
CA TYR A 94 17.05 2.94 -1.33
C TYR A 94 17.30 3.45 0.08
N HIS A 95 16.24 3.74 0.84
CA HIS A 95 16.38 4.22 2.21
C HIS A 95 16.59 3.09 3.20
N ASP A 96 17.66 3.20 3.99
CA ASP A 96 17.91 2.32 5.12
C ASP A 96 16.80 2.44 6.16
N GLY A 97 16.25 1.29 6.56
CA GLY A 97 15.23 1.20 7.58
C GLY A 97 14.55 -0.16 7.60
N PRO A 98 13.74 -0.43 8.63
CA PRO A 98 13.01 -1.68 8.71
C PRO A 98 11.77 -1.66 7.79
N GLY A 99 11.65 -2.70 6.96
CA GLY A 99 10.40 -3.10 6.33
C GLY A 99 9.53 -3.90 7.30
N GLN A 100 8.24 -3.61 7.37
CA GLN A 100 7.29 -4.28 8.24
C GLN A 100 5.99 -4.54 7.49
N VAL A 101 5.40 -5.72 7.70
CA VAL A 101 4.11 -6.08 7.11
C VAL A 101 3.16 -6.50 8.21
N PHE A 102 1.94 -5.97 8.15
CA PHE A 102 0.89 -6.23 9.11
C PHE A 102 -0.37 -6.70 8.37
N LEU A 103 -1.18 -7.49 9.07
CA LEU A 103 -2.55 -7.78 8.67
C LEU A 103 -3.50 -7.28 9.74
N SER A 104 -4.69 -6.89 9.30
CA SER A 104 -5.83 -6.63 10.17
C SER A 104 -7.05 -7.33 9.61
N ARG A 105 -7.86 -7.90 10.50
CA ARG A 105 -9.06 -8.62 10.12
C ARG A 105 -10.20 -7.63 9.93
N LEU A 106 -10.96 -7.80 8.84
CA LEU A 106 -12.22 -7.08 8.66
C LEU A 106 -13.18 -7.41 9.82
N SER A 107 -13.77 -6.38 10.45
CA SER A 107 -14.76 -6.56 11.51
C SER A 107 -15.95 -7.37 10.98
N ALA A 108 -16.56 -8.20 11.84
CA ALA A 108 -17.75 -8.98 11.49
C ALA A 108 -18.97 -8.09 11.13
N GLU A 109 -18.94 -6.82 11.53
CA GLU A 109 -19.97 -5.82 11.23
C GLU A 109 -19.84 -5.23 9.82
N LEU A 110 -18.69 -5.41 9.17
CA LEU A 110 -18.42 -4.90 7.83
C LEU A 110 -18.52 -6.04 6.82
N SER A 111 -19.30 -5.80 5.78
CA SER A 111 -19.47 -6.74 4.66
C SER A 111 -18.49 -6.52 3.51
N ASP A 112 -17.73 -5.42 3.52
CA ASP A 112 -16.89 -4.99 2.40
C ASP A 112 -15.58 -4.36 2.90
N LEU A 113 -14.49 -4.59 2.17
CA LEU A 113 -13.18 -3.97 2.43
C LEU A 113 -13.15 -2.48 2.08
N ASN A 114 -14.03 -1.99 1.19
CA ASN A 114 -14.10 -0.55 0.89
C ASN A 114 -14.66 0.29 2.04
N SER A 115 -15.45 -0.31 2.93
CA SER A 115 -15.99 0.37 4.12
C SER A 115 -15.06 0.29 5.33
N TYR A 116 -13.96 -0.46 5.23
CA TYR A 116 -13.00 -0.60 6.32
C TYR A 116 -12.01 0.56 6.38
N ASP A 117 -12.04 1.33 7.46
CA ASP A 117 -11.21 2.53 7.65
C ASP A 117 -9.80 2.23 8.23
N GLY A 118 -9.50 0.97 8.53
CA GLY A 118 -8.22 0.58 9.14
C GLY A 118 -8.18 0.75 10.66
N ARG A 119 -9.30 0.83 11.37
CA ARG A 119 -9.32 0.92 12.86
C ARG A 119 -9.42 -0.40 13.61
N GLY A 120 -9.16 -1.52 12.95
CA GLY A 120 -9.15 -2.85 13.59
C GLY A 120 -7.80 -3.20 14.21
N ASP A 121 -7.72 -4.39 14.79
CA ASP A 121 -6.49 -4.88 15.42
C ASP A 121 -5.47 -5.35 14.38
N PHE A 122 -4.29 -4.75 14.41
CA PHE A 122 -3.16 -5.14 13.55
C PHE A 122 -2.24 -6.11 14.27
N PHE A 123 -1.81 -7.14 13.54
CA PHE A 123 -0.73 -8.02 13.96
C PHE A 123 0.35 -8.09 12.88
N LYS A 124 1.61 -8.13 13.31
CA LYS A 124 2.77 -8.19 12.42
C LYS A 124 2.92 -9.60 11.85
N ILE A 125 3.16 -9.71 10.55
CA ILE A 125 3.39 -10.99 9.85
C ILE A 125 4.79 -11.12 9.25
N ALA A 126 5.49 -10.01 9.04
CA ALA A 126 6.86 -10.01 8.54
C ALA A 126 7.65 -8.78 9.00
N TYR A 127 8.97 -8.93 9.03
CA TYR A 127 9.94 -7.90 9.39
C TYR A 127 11.24 -8.14 8.59
N ALA A 128 11.84 -7.08 8.08
CA ALA A 128 13.16 -7.09 7.46
C ALA A 128 13.90 -5.80 7.81
N GLY A 129 15.09 -5.88 8.39
CA GLY A 129 15.84 -4.72 8.86
C GLY A 129 16.95 -5.14 9.83
N PRO A 130 17.82 -4.20 10.26
CA PRO A 130 18.82 -4.47 11.30
C PRO A 130 18.21 -4.82 12.65
#